data_AF-A0A915CKA0-F1
#
_entry.id   AF-A0A915CKA0-F1
#
_cell.length_a   1.000
_cell.length_b   1.000
_cell.length_c   1.000
_cell.angle_alpha   90.00
_cell.angle_beta   90.00
_cell.angle_gamma   90.00
#
_symmetry.space_group_name_H-M   'P 1'
#
loop_
_entity.id
_entity.type
_entity.pdbx_description
1 polymer ?
#
loop_
_entity_poly.entity_id
_entity_poly.type
_entity_poly.pdbx_seq_one_letter_code
_entity_poly.pdbx_strand_id
1 'polypeptide(L)'
;MRSRSGSGVRLDRLMYLVEKTILSQQNPITGLFATDKKNFPGHAWVRDNIYAAHALWAMYRAYQKSADFDEDLAKANELGLTCVKMMQSLMECMMLQSEKVEQFKIYQRKTDALHAKYSVSTKSSVCGDEEWGHLQIDATSLFLLTLAQMTASGLQIVRNFDEVAFIQNLVYYIETSYRTADYGIWERGDKTNQGIRELNASSVGMAKAALQALNDVGDLFGDGSKGSVIHVLPDQIEQCSAVLTSMLPRESFSKETDAALLTVISYPAFAIEDQQLIQVTRETITETLLGRYGCKRFLRDGYKTPLEDPSRLYYNNSELQQFEDIECEWPLFICYLMLDAMFARDDLMVEQYWRIMEDIVVVSGGCRLVPELYAVPYDKVAAEKRQRGTQDRVAAGATPYLWAQSLYIICCLLYDGFLTPAELDPLSRRLSAYEKRPPCEVQVSVLAETSEVQ
;
A
#
# COMPACT_ATOMS: atom_id res chain seq x y z
N MET A 1 -2.25 -21.63 37.26
CA MET A 1 -1.68 -20.86 36.15
C MET A 1 -0.69 -21.75 35.42
N ARG A 2 -1.04 -22.26 34.24
CA ARG A 2 -0.07 -22.96 33.37
C ARG A 2 0.80 -21.88 32.71
N SER A 3 2.11 -22.06 32.71
CA SER A 3 3.05 -21.13 32.08
C SER A 3 2.82 -21.10 30.56
N ARG A 4 2.68 -19.92 29.96
CA ARG A 4 2.64 -19.76 28.50
C ARG A 4 3.91 -20.31 27.85
N SER A 5 3.79 -20.85 26.63
CA SER A 5 4.93 -21.26 25.83
C SER A 5 5.84 -20.05 25.53
N GLY A 6 7.14 -20.28 25.32
CA GLY A 6 8.08 -19.20 24.94
C GLY A 6 7.69 -18.50 23.62
N SER A 7 6.96 -19.21 22.75
CA SER A 7 6.39 -18.65 21.53
C SER A 7 5.24 -17.68 21.82
N GLY A 8 4.29 -18.05 22.70
CA GLY A 8 3.18 -17.18 23.08
C GLY A 8 3.63 -15.87 23.71
N VAL A 9 4.68 -15.89 24.53
CA VAL A 9 5.25 -14.66 25.13
C VAL A 9 5.83 -13.72 24.08
N ARG A 10 6.48 -14.25 23.02
CA ARG A 10 7.01 -13.44 21.93
C ARG A 10 5.89 -12.83 21.07
N LEU A 11 4.83 -13.60 20.78
CA LEU A 11 3.66 -13.09 20.05
C LEU A 11 2.93 -12.00 20.82
N ASP A 12 2.78 -12.15 22.14
CA ASP A 12 2.19 -11.13 23.02
C ASP A 12 3.02 -9.83 23.04
N ARG A 13 4.35 -9.89 22.86
CA ARG A 13 5.19 -8.67 22.72
C ARG A 13 4.91 -7.93 21.42
N LEU A 14 4.70 -8.66 20.32
CA LEU A 14 4.30 -8.07 19.04
C LEU A 14 2.88 -7.49 19.14
N MET A 15 1.97 -8.17 19.83
CA MET A 15 0.64 -7.63 20.10
C MET A 15 0.70 -6.36 20.95
N TYR A 16 1.54 -6.32 21.98
CA TYR A 16 1.77 -5.09 22.75
C TYR A 16 2.27 -3.94 21.87
N LEU A 17 3.17 -4.22 20.92
CA LEU A 17 3.63 -3.22 19.96
C LEU A 17 2.48 -2.71 19.09
N VAL A 18 1.61 -3.60 18.59
CA VAL A 18 0.41 -3.26 17.81
C VAL A 18 -0.55 -2.40 18.63
N GLU A 19 -0.82 -2.75 19.90
CA GLU A 19 -1.68 -2.00 20.81
C GLU A 19 -1.15 -0.57 21.03
N LYS A 20 0.16 -0.44 21.25
CA LYS A 20 0.78 0.87 21.53
C LYS A 20 0.96 1.74 20.31
N THR A 21 1.18 1.16 19.14
CA THR A 21 1.55 1.93 17.94
C THR A 21 0.43 2.06 16.90
N ILE A 22 -0.43 1.06 16.76
CA ILE A 22 -1.51 1.02 15.76
C ILE A 22 -2.88 1.23 16.42
N LEU A 23 -3.31 0.32 17.30
CA LEU A 23 -4.67 0.36 17.88
C LEU A 23 -4.90 1.61 18.76
N SER A 24 -3.84 2.18 19.34
CA SER A 24 -3.91 3.45 20.06
C SER A 24 -4.32 4.67 19.20
N GLN A 25 -4.27 4.54 17.87
CA GLN A 25 -4.68 5.57 16.91
C GLN A 25 -6.10 5.34 16.36
N GLN A 26 -6.74 4.24 16.74
CA GLN A 26 -8.03 3.85 16.21
C GLN A 26 -9.18 4.68 16.80
N ASN A 27 -10.10 5.09 15.95
CA ASN A 27 -11.38 5.61 16.40
C ASN A 27 -12.31 4.48 16.85
N PRO A 28 -12.87 4.52 18.06
CA PRO A 28 -13.66 3.42 18.61
C PRO A 28 -15.01 3.20 17.91
N ILE A 29 -15.51 4.16 17.13
CA ILE A 29 -16.81 4.09 16.46
C ILE A 29 -16.63 3.67 15.01
N THR A 30 -15.77 4.37 14.28
CA THR A 30 -15.55 4.12 12.85
C THR A 30 -14.52 3.02 12.61
N GLY A 31 -13.62 2.74 13.56
CA GLY A 31 -12.51 1.81 13.34
C GLY A 31 -11.40 2.36 12.44
N LEU A 32 -11.52 3.59 11.94
CA LEU A 32 -10.49 4.27 11.15
C LEU A 32 -9.34 4.76 12.04
N PHE A 33 -8.14 4.78 11.49
CA PHE A 33 -6.91 5.22 12.15
C PHE A 33 -6.56 6.65 11.73
N ALA A 34 -6.28 7.50 12.72
CA ALA A 34 -5.71 8.82 12.50
C ALA A 34 -4.19 8.69 12.26
N THR A 35 -3.69 9.26 11.16
CA THR A 35 -2.29 9.05 10.73
C THR A 35 -1.35 10.14 11.22
N ASP A 36 -1.76 11.41 11.16
CA ASP A 36 -0.95 12.57 11.55
C ASP A 36 -1.71 13.47 12.53
N LYS A 37 -1.44 13.29 13.83
CA LYS A 37 -2.08 14.10 14.89
C LYS A 37 -1.63 15.56 14.90
N LYS A 38 -0.49 15.89 14.27
CA LYS A 38 0.12 17.23 14.36
C LYS A 38 -0.33 18.12 13.21
N ASN A 39 -0.22 17.65 11.97
CA ASN A 39 -0.51 18.48 10.79
C ASN A 39 -1.92 18.23 10.25
N PHE A 40 -2.48 17.02 10.43
CA PHE A 40 -3.78 16.64 9.88
C PHE A 40 -4.64 15.91 10.91
N PRO A 41 -4.95 16.56 12.05
CA PRO A 41 -5.65 15.93 13.15
C PRO A 41 -7.03 15.41 12.70
N GLY A 42 -7.29 14.12 12.94
CA GLY A 42 -8.56 13.50 12.61
C GLY A 42 -8.73 13.10 11.14
N HIS A 43 -7.66 13.12 10.34
CA HIS A 43 -7.67 12.63 8.96
C HIS A 43 -7.23 11.15 8.90
N ALA A 44 -7.93 10.35 8.11
CA ALA A 44 -7.65 8.96 7.81
C ALA A 44 -7.29 8.84 6.32
N TRP A 45 -6.02 8.58 6.01
CA TRP A 45 -5.61 8.23 4.66
C TRP A 45 -5.98 6.79 4.35
N VAL A 46 -6.52 6.56 3.15
CA VAL A 46 -6.93 5.23 2.68
C VAL A 46 -5.77 4.24 2.77
N ARG A 47 -4.60 4.60 2.21
CA ARG A 47 -3.42 3.74 2.14
C ARG A 47 -2.90 3.34 3.52
N ASP A 48 -2.66 4.30 4.41
CA ASP A 48 -2.16 4.05 5.76
C ASP A 48 -3.12 3.18 6.57
N ASN A 49 -4.43 3.36 6.41
CA ASN A 49 -5.45 2.53 7.04
C ASN A 49 -5.45 1.10 6.50
N ILE A 50 -5.23 0.91 5.19
CA ILE A 50 -5.10 -0.42 4.60
C ILE A 50 -3.85 -1.15 5.11
N TYR A 51 -2.71 -0.47 5.23
CA TYR A 51 -1.52 -1.09 5.81
C TYR A 51 -1.68 -1.39 7.30
N ALA A 52 -2.38 -0.54 8.06
CA ALA A 52 -2.79 -0.89 9.42
C ALA A 52 -3.64 -2.16 9.45
N ALA A 53 -4.56 -2.33 8.48
CA ALA A 53 -5.30 -3.58 8.26
C ALA A 53 -4.36 -4.77 8.03
N HIS A 54 -3.33 -4.62 7.20
CA HIS A 54 -2.39 -5.70 6.90
C HIS A 54 -1.68 -6.17 8.17
N ALA A 55 -1.24 -5.26 9.04
CA ALA A 55 -0.62 -5.63 10.32
C ALA A 55 -1.60 -6.34 11.26
N LEU A 56 -2.84 -5.86 11.37
CA LEU A 56 -3.87 -6.49 12.19
C LEU A 56 -4.28 -7.86 11.64
N TRP A 57 -4.38 -7.99 10.31
CA TRP A 57 -4.67 -9.25 9.63
C TRP A 57 -3.52 -10.26 9.79
N ALA A 58 -2.27 -9.81 9.69
CA ALA A 58 -1.12 -10.66 9.98
C ALA A 58 -1.13 -11.14 11.44
N MET A 59 -1.38 -10.25 12.41
CA MET A 59 -1.52 -10.63 13.82
C MET A 59 -2.67 -11.62 14.05
N TYR A 60 -3.82 -11.38 13.41
CA TYR A 60 -4.97 -12.29 13.42
C TYR A 60 -4.56 -13.69 12.96
N ARG A 61 -3.92 -13.79 11.80
CA ARG A 61 -3.45 -15.07 11.22
C ARG A 61 -2.45 -15.76 12.14
N ALA A 62 -1.53 -14.99 12.73
CA ALA A 62 -0.52 -15.52 13.66
C ALA A 62 -1.15 -16.10 14.93
N TYR A 63 -2.13 -15.41 15.51
CA TYR A 63 -2.89 -15.90 16.66
C TYR A 63 -3.76 -17.11 16.30
N GLN A 64 -4.42 -17.13 15.13
CA GLN A 64 -5.19 -18.29 14.69
C GLN A 64 -4.32 -19.55 14.56
N LYS A 65 -3.12 -19.42 14.00
CA LYS A 65 -2.18 -20.52 13.84
C LYS A 65 -1.59 -21.01 15.17
N SER A 66 -1.36 -20.08 16.09
CA SER A 66 -0.63 -20.31 17.34
C SER A 66 -1.54 -20.41 18.57
N ALA A 67 -2.86 -20.53 18.39
CA ALA A 67 -3.80 -20.53 19.49
C ALA A 67 -3.66 -21.79 20.35
N ASP A 68 -2.96 -21.64 21.49
CA ASP A 68 -2.83 -22.70 22.50
C ASP A 68 -3.99 -22.66 23.51
N PHE A 69 -4.65 -21.51 23.66
CA PHE A 69 -5.67 -21.24 24.68
C PHE A 69 -6.88 -20.48 24.11
N ASP A 70 -8.03 -20.59 24.77
CA ASP A 70 -9.26 -19.86 24.41
C ASP A 70 -9.06 -18.34 24.38
N GLU A 71 -8.17 -17.80 25.22
CA GLU A 71 -7.80 -16.37 25.22
C GLU A 71 -7.11 -15.94 23.91
N ASP A 72 -6.28 -16.79 23.32
CA ASP A 72 -5.58 -16.50 22.06
C ASP A 72 -6.57 -16.51 20.89
N LEU A 73 -7.55 -17.42 20.92
CA LEU A 73 -8.64 -17.44 19.95
C LEU A 73 -9.56 -16.22 20.10
N ALA A 74 -9.84 -15.78 21.32
CA ALA A 74 -10.61 -14.56 21.57
C ALA A 74 -9.89 -13.33 21.00
N LYS A 75 -8.58 -13.20 21.23
CA LYS A 75 -7.74 -12.14 20.63
C LYS A 75 -7.75 -12.20 19.11
N ALA A 76 -7.63 -13.38 18.51
CA ALA A 76 -7.73 -13.55 17.07
C ALA A 76 -9.08 -13.02 16.56
N ASN A 77 -10.19 -13.43 17.18
CA ASN A 77 -11.51 -12.98 16.77
C ASN A 77 -11.67 -11.44 16.88
N GLU A 78 -11.16 -10.82 17.93
CA GLU A 78 -11.16 -9.36 18.09
C GLU A 78 -10.37 -8.66 16.98
N LEU A 79 -9.18 -9.16 16.65
CA LEU A 79 -8.36 -8.63 15.56
C LEU A 79 -9.06 -8.78 14.21
N GLY A 80 -9.66 -9.94 13.94
CA GLY A 80 -10.42 -10.21 12.73
C GLY A 80 -11.62 -9.26 12.57
N LEU A 81 -12.41 -9.08 13.63
CA LEU A 81 -13.53 -8.12 13.64
C LEU A 81 -13.06 -6.68 13.46
N THR A 82 -11.91 -6.32 14.04
CA THR A 82 -11.29 -5.00 13.86
C THR A 82 -10.90 -4.76 12.40
N CYS A 83 -10.30 -5.75 11.73
CA CYS A 83 -9.98 -5.68 10.30
C CYS A 83 -11.24 -5.48 9.45
N VAL A 84 -12.27 -6.30 9.70
CA VAL A 84 -13.56 -6.23 8.99
C VAL A 84 -14.18 -4.84 9.17
N LYS A 85 -14.24 -4.34 10.41
CA LYS A 85 -14.83 -3.03 10.71
C LYS A 85 -14.10 -1.88 10.01
N MET A 86 -12.77 -1.92 9.97
CA MET A 86 -11.98 -0.89 9.32
C MET A 86 -12.19 -0.91 7.81
N MET A 87 -12.09 -2.09 7.17
CA MET A 87 -12.31 -2.23 5.72
C MET A 87 -13.73 -1.79 5.32
N GLN A 88 -14.75 -2.18 6.09
CA GLN A 88 -16.12 -1.71 5.90
C GLN A 88 -16.25 -0.20 6.04
N SER A 89 -15.52 0.41 6.97
CA SER A 89 -15.60 1.85 7.17
C SER A 89 -14.90 2.64 6.07
N LEU A 90 -13.81 2.14 5.50
CA LEU A 90 -13.23 2.69 4.27
C LEU A 90 -14.19 2.55 3.07
N MET A 91 -14.85 1.40 2.93
CA MET A 91 -15.87 1.20 1.90
C MET A 91 -17.02 2.20 2.05
N GLU A 92 -17.52 2.39 3.27
CA GLU A 92 -18.55 3.39 3.57
C GLU A 92 -18.10 4.82 3.22
N CYS A 93 -16.83 5.19 3.50
CA CYS A 93 -16.25 6.47 3.06
C CYS A 93 -16.30 6.64 1.53
N MET A 94 -16.03 5.58 0.77
CA MET A 94 -16.07 5.59 -0.69
C MET A 94 -17.52 5.61 -1.22
N MET A 95 -18.43 4.85 -0.58
CA MET A 95 -19.86 4.80 -0.94
C MET A 95 -20.55 6.15 -0.75
N LEU A 96 -20.14 6.95 0.25
CA LEU A 96 -20.60 8.33 0.41
C LEU A 96 -20.23 9.24 -0.77
N GLN A 97 -19.32 8.80 -1.65
CA GLN A 97 -18.92 9.48 -2.88
C GLN A 97 -19.36 8.70 -4.15
N SER A 98 -20.40 7.86 -4.06
CA SER A 98 -20.87 7.04 -5.18
C SER A 98 -21.22 7.84 -6.44
N GLU A 99 -21.81 9.03 -6.30
CA GLU A 99 -22.07 9.94 -7.43
C GLU A 99 -20.79 10.29 -8.20
N LYS A 100 -19.68 10.49 -7.49
CA LYS A 100 -18.38 10.78 -8.11
C LYS A 100 -17.85 9.57 -8.88
N VAL A 101 -18.00 8.36 -8.33
CA VAL A 101 -17.63 7.11 -9.01
C VAL A 101 -18.39 6.96 -10.33
N GLU A 102 -19.70 7.24 -10.33
CA GLU A 102 -20.52 7.23 -11.54
C GLU A 102 -20.04 8.23 -12.60
N GLN A 103 -19.72 9.47 -12.19
CA GLN A 103 -19.17 10.47 -13.11
C GLN A 103 -17.78 10.08 -13.63
N PHE A 104 -16.93 9.51 -12.78
CA PHE A 104 -15.56 9.14 -13.14
C PHE A 104 -15.52 8.05 -14.20
N LYS A 105 -16.42 7.05 -14.15
CA LYS A 105 -16.54 6.01 -15.19
C LYS A 105 -16.79 6.58 -16.59
N ILE A 106 -17.42 7.75 -16.69
CA ILE A 106 -17.74 8.40 -17.96
C ILE A 106 -16.63 9.39 -18.37
N TYR A 107 -16.18 10.24 -17.45
CA TYR A 107 -15.37 11.42 -17.78
C TYR A 107 -13.91 11.37 -17.30
N GLN A 108 -13.58 10.48 -16.34
CA GLN A 108 -12.25 10.35 -15.73
C GLN A 108 -11.61 11.68 -15.28
N ARG A 109 -12.44 12.64 -14.83
CA ARG A 109 -11.98 13.96 -14.36
C ARG A 109 -11.39 13.84 -12.97
N LYS A 110 -10.34 14.62 -12.68
CA LYS A 110 -9.72 14.67 -11.35
C LYS A 110 -10.70 15.08 -10.23
N THR A 111 -11.70 15.90 -10.55
CA THR A 111 -12.74 16.38 -9.62
C THR A 111 -13.74 15.28 -9.27
N ASP A 112 -13.92 14.29 -10.15
CA ASP A 112 -14.80 13.14 -9.92
C ASP A 112 -14.06 11.99 -9.22
N ALA A 113 -12.80 12.20 -8.83
CA ALA A 113 -12.02 11.16 -8.18
C ALA A 113 -12.43 10.98 -6.72
N LEU A 114 -12.37 9.73 -6.23
CA LEU A 114 -12.53 9.46 -4.81
C LEU A 114 -11.45 10.20 -4.02
N HIS A 115 -11.82 10.72 -2.85
CA HIS A 115 -10.85 11.34 -1.95
C HIS A 115 -9.88 10.32 -1.36
N ALA A 116 -8.60 10.64 -1.39
CA ALA A 116 -7.54 9.85 -0.75
C ALA A 116 -7.59 9.81 0.79
N LYS A 117 -8.32 10.74 1.43
CA LYS A 117 -8.40 10.89 2.88
C LYS A 117 -9.77 11.34 3.37
N TYR A 118 -10.13 10.90 4.57
CA TYR A 118 -11.46 11.07 5.15
C TYR A 118 -11.41 11.51 6.61
N SER A 119 -12.54 11.96 7.13
CA SER A 119 -12.72 12.25 8.55
C SER A 119 -12.76 10.94 9.33
N VAL A 120 -11.84 10.79 10.28
CA VAL A 120 -11.77 9.64 11.18
C VAL A 120 -13.07 9.47 11.98
N SER A 121 -13.77 10.56 12.32
CA SER A 121 -14.98 10.52 13.15
C SER A 121 -16.27 10.40 12.34
N THR A 122 -16.34 11.00 11.15
CA THR A 122 -17.59 11.11 10.37
C THR A 122 -17.59 10.36 9.05
N LYS A 123 -16.45 9.83 8.58
CA LYS A 123 -16.27 9.17 7.26
C LYS A 123 -16.45 10.10 6.05
N SER A 124 -16.73 11.38 6.28
CA SER A 124 -16.93 12.39 5.24
C SER A 124 -15.60 12.91 4.68
N SER A 125 -15.66 13.59 3.55
CA SER A 125 -14.55 14.40 3.02
C SER A 125 -14.06 15.43 4.04
N VAL A 126 -12.75 15.67 4.06
CA VAL A 126 -12.07 16.62 4.97
C VAL A 126 -11.51 17.85 4.27
N CYS A 127 -11.51 17.85 2.94
CA CYS A 127 -11.11 18.96 2.08
C CYS A 127 -11.91 18.89 0.77
N GLY A 128 -11.89 19.97 -0.01
CA GLY A 128 -12.55 20.08 -1.31
C GLY A 128 -11.81 19.33 -2.43
N ASP A 129 -12.52 19.08 -3.54
CA ASP A 129 -12.03 18.26 -4.67
C ASP A 129 -10.75 18.81 -5.35
N GLU A 130 -10.51 20.12 -5.25
CA GLU A 130 -9.34 20.78 -5.85
C GLU A 130 -8.22 21.08 -4.84
N GLU A 131 -8.45 20.82 -3.55
CA GLU A 131 -7.52 21.18 -2.47
C GLU A 131 -6.43 20.13 -2.23
N TRP A 132 -6.53 18.97 -2.87
CA TRP A 132 -5.60 17.85 -2.69
C TRP A 132 -5.43 17.02 -3.95
N GLY A 133 -4.31 16.28 -4.02
CA GLY A 133 -4.04 15.27 -5.05
C GLY A 133 -4.88 14.01 -4.87
N HIS A 134 -6.21 14.12 -4.94
CA HIS A 134 -7.15 13.05 -4.60
C HIS A 134 -7.18 11.88 -5.59
N LEU A 135 -7.01 12.14 -6.88
CA LEU A 135 -6.97 11.07 -7.90
C LEU A 135 -5.73 10.19 -7.70
N GLN A 136 -5.91 9.11 -6.95
CA GLN A 136 -4.90 8.12 -6.59
C GLN A 136 -5.47 6.73 -6.89
N ILE A 137 -5.16 6.21 -8.07
CA ILE A 137 -5.68 4.92 -8.51
C ILE A 137 -5.06 3.79 -7.69
N ASP A 138 -3.81 3.96 -7.24
CA ASP A 138 -3.12 3.02 -6.37
C ASP A 138 -3.87 2.77 -5.06
N ALA A 139 -4.43 3.82 -4.41
CA ALA A 139 -5.07 3.70 -3.11
C ALA A 139 -6.37 2.90 -3.17
N THR A 140 -7.22 3.19 -4.16
CA THR A 140 -8.46 2.43 -4.42
C THR A 140 -8.14 0.99 -4.83
N SER A 141 -7.10 0.81 -5.65
CA SER A 141 -6.67 -0.53 -6.08
C SER A 141 -6.11 -1.35 -4.93
N LEU A 142 -5.33 -0.74 -4.03
CA LEU A 142 -4.82 -1.39 -2.82
C LEU A 142 -5.97 -1.83 -1.90
N PHE A 143 -7.04 -1.02 -1.78
CA PHE A 143 -8.25 -1.39 -1.04
C PHE A 143 -8.87 -2.67 -1.62
N LEU A 144 -9.08 -2.69 -2.93
CA LEU A 144 -9.68 -3.83 -3.64
C LEU A 144 -8.81 -5.10 -3.58
N LEU A 145 -7.50 -4.97 -3.77
CA LEU A 145 -6.55 -6.07 -3.62
C LEU A 145 -6.60 -6.64 -2.20
N THR A 146 -6.62 -5.77 -1.19
CA THR A 146 -6.66 -6.18 0.22
C THR A 146 -7.99 -6.84 0.57
N LEU A 147 -9.10 -6.30 0.07
CA LEU A 147 -10.43 -6.90 0.20
C LEU A 147 -10.42 -8.33 -0.33
N ALA A 148 -9.94 -8.53 -1.55
CA ALA A 148 -9.85 -9.85 -2.18
C ALA A 148 -8.99 -10.82 -1.35
N GLN A 149 -7.78 -10.42 -0.94
CA GLN A 149 -6.89 -11.26 -0.13
C GLN A 149 -7.51 -11.61 1.24
N MET A 150 -8.14 -10.65 1.92
CA MET A 150 -8.78 -10.90 3.21
C MET A 150 -10.00 -11.81 3.08
N THR A 151 -10.83 -11.62 2.05
CA THR A 151 -11.96 -12.52 1.75
C THR A 151 -11.48 -13.93 1.46
N ALA A 152 -10.45 -14.10 0.64
CA ALA A 152 -9.83 -15.40 0.37
C ALA A 152 -9.26 -16.08 1.63
N SER A 153 -8.87 -15.29 2.63
CA SER A 153 -8.43 -15.81 3.93
C SER A 153 -9.56 -16.24 4.88
N GLY A 154 -10.82 -15.98 4.52
CA GLY A 154 -12.02 -16.33 5.28
C GLY A 154 -12.67 -15.16 6.04
N LEU A 155 -12.18 -13.92 5.90
CA LEU A 155 -12.80 -12.76 6.52
C LEU A 155 -14.00 -12.26 5.70
N GLN A 156 -15.17 -12.25 6.31
CA GLN A 156 -16.41 -11.78 5.69
C GLN A 156 -16.53 -10.25 5.83
N ILE A 157 -16.03 -9.52 4.83
CA ILE A 157 -16.02 -8.05 4.83
C ILE A 157 -17.30 -7.47 4.20
N VAL A 158 -17.73 -8.04 3.07
CA VAL A 158 -18.91 -7.58 2.30
C VAL A 158 -20.16 -8.22 2.88
N ARG A 159 -21.22 -7.42 3.11
CA ARG A 159 -22.39 -7.82 3.91
C ARG A 159 -23.67 -7.98 3.09
N ASN A 160 -23.79 -7.28 1.96
CA ASN A 160 -25.01 -7.22 1.17
C ASN A 160 -24.72 -6.92 -0.31
N PHE A 161 -25.75 -7.05 -1.15
CA PHE A 161 -25.62 -6.86 -2.60
C PHE A 161 -25.38 -5.41 -3.02
N ASP A 162 -25.75 -4.41 -2.20
CA ASP A 162 -25.46 -3.00 -2.50
C ASP A 162 -23.94 -2.74 -2.42
N GLU A 163 -23.28 -3.34 -1.42
CA GLU A 163 -21.82 -3.28 -1.28
C GLU A 163 -21.12 -4.04 -2.42
N VAL A 164 -21.65 -5.20 -2.84
CA VAL A 164 -21.16 -5.92 -4.04
C VAL A 164 -21.26 -5.03 -5.28
N ALA A 165 -22.42 -4.41 -5.52
CA ALA A 165 -22.63 -3.53 -6.66
C ALA A 165 -21.67 -2.32 -6.63
N PHE A 166 -21.42 -1.76 -5.44
CA PHE A 166 -20.45 -0.70 -5.29
C PHE A 166 -19.01 -1.16 -5.59
N ILE A 167 -18.61 -2.34 -5.13
CA ILE A 167 -17.30 -2.92 -5.46
C ILE A 167 -17.17 -3.16 -6.98
N GLN A 168 -18.22 -3.64 -7.64
CA GLN A 168 -18.25 -3.75 -9.10
C GLN A 168 -18.06 -2.37 -9.77
N ASN A 169 -18.65 -1.30 -9.22
CA ASN A 169 -18.40 0.06 -9.69
C ASN A 169 -16.96 0.52 -9.47
N LEU A 170 -16.31 0.10 -8.38
CA LEU A 170 -14.89 0.37 -8.17
C LEU A 170 -13.99 -0.40 -9.16
N VAL A 171 -14.39 -1.59 -9.63
CA VAL A 171 -13.69 -2.27 -10.73
C VAL A 171 -13.69 -1.40 -11.98
N TYR A 172 -14.87 -0.91 -12.40
CA TYR A 172 -14.97 -0.01 -13.54
C TYR A 172 -14.22 1.32 -13.33
N TYR A 173 -14.09 1.76 -12.08
CA TYR A 173 -13.31 2.94 -11.73
C TYR A 173 -11.81 2.75 -11.99
N ILE A 174 -11.24 1.55 -11.74
CA ILE A 174 -9.81 1.28 -11.89
C ILE A 174 -9.42 0.58 -13.20
N GLU A 175 -10.37 0.03 -13.95
CA GLU A 175 -10.08 -0.81 -15.13
C GLU A 175 -9.33 -0.08 -16.24
N THR A 176 -9.47 1.25 -16.32
CA THR A 176 -8.78 2.09 -17.31
C THR A 176 -7.47 2.70 -16.79
N SER A 177 -6.92 2.18 -15.69
CA SER A 177 -5.70 2.66 -15.05
C SER A 177 -4.49 2.75 -15.98
N TYR A 178 -4.32 1.80 -16.91
CA TYR A 178 -3.24 1.76 -17.90
C TYR A 178 -3.14 3.01 -18.81
N ARG A 179 -4.17 3.85 -18.84
CA ARG A 179 -4.21 5.11 -19.60
C ARG A 179 -4.66 6.32 -18.77
N THR A 180 -4.88 6.14 -17.47
CA THR A 180 -5.42 7.18 -16.59
C THR A 180 -4.29 7.79 -15.77
N ALA A 181 -3.91 9.02 -16.13
CA ALA A 181 -2.91 9.77 -15.36
C ALA A 181 -3.48 10.20 -14.00
N ASP A 182 -2.72 9.98 -12.93
CA ASP A 182 -3.10 10.22 -11.55
C ASP A 182 -1.98 10.97 -10.78
N TYR A 183 -2.19 11.17 -9.47
CA TYR A 183 -1.21 11.84 -8.60
C TYR A 183 -0.19 10.86 -7.98
N GLY A 184 -0.32 9.57 -8.26
CA GLY A 184 0.53 8.51 -7.71
C GLY A 184 0.48 8.40 -6.18
N ILE A 185 1.26 7.47 -5.66
CA ILE A 185 1.31 7.12 -4.23
C ILE A 185 1.71 8.29 -3.32
N TRP A 186 2.44 9.26 -3.88
CA TRP A 186 2.94 10.45 -3.17
C TRP A 186 2.04 11.67 -3.27
N GLU A 187 0.88 11.56 -3.91
CA GLU A 187 -0.15 12.61 -3.98
C GLU A 187 0.29 13.87 -4.75
N ARG A 188 1.31 13.76 -5.61
CA ARG A 188 1.98 14.89 -6.30
C ARG A 188 1.89 14.84 -7.82
N GLY A 189 1.67 13.66 -8.38
CA GLY A 189 1.70 13.41 -9.81
C GLY A 189 3.13 13.46 -10.33
N ASP A 190 3.46 14.47 -11.11
CA ASP A 190 4.77 14.64 -11.70
C ASP A 190 5.86 15.00 -10.68
N LYS A 191 7.13 14.87 -11.08
CA LYS A 191 8.30 15.16 -10.25
C LYS A 191 8.36 16.63 -9.79
N THR A 192 7.79 17.57 -10.56
CA THR A 192 7.79 19.00 -10.20
C THR A 192 6.76 19.35 -9.14
N ASN A 193 5.81 18.46 -8.83
CA ASN A 193 4.74 18.71 -7.86
C ASN A 193 4.03 20.04 -8.16
N GLN A 194 3.45 20.14 -9.36
CA GLN A 194 2.68 21.30 -9.82
C GLN A 194 1.20 20.97 -10.06
N GLY A 195 0.73 19.86 -9.50
CA GLY A 195 -0.62 19.36 -9.72
C GLY A 195 -0.81 18.75 -11.13
N ILE A 196 0.30 18.37 -11.79
CA ILE A 196 0.29 17.72 -13.09
C ILE A 196 0.24 16.21 -12.85
N ARG A 197 -0.76 15.54 -13.40
CA ARG A 197 -0.93 14.09 -13.30
C ARG A 197 -0.07 13.39 -14.33
N GLU A 198 0.47 12.23 -13.98
CA GLU A 198 1.20 11.37 -14.90
C GLU A 198 0.69 9.93 -14.82
N LEU A 199 0.99 9.14 -15.85
CA LEU A 199 0.78 7.69 -15.76
C LEU A 199 1.88 7.13 -14.85
N ASN A 200 1.50 6.68 -13.66
CA ASN A 200 2.37 6.14 -12.63
C ASN A 200 2.34 4.60 -12.68
N ALA A 201 3.48 3.96 -12.92
CA ALA A 201 3.61 2.52 -13.02
C ALA A 201 3.21 1.83 -11.71
N SER A 202 3.48 2.46 -10.55
CA SER A 202 3.02 2.00 -9.24
C SER A 202 1.49 1.88 -9.17
N SER A 203 0.75 2.83 -9.74
CA SER A 203 -0.72 2.83 -9.80
C SER A 203 -1.26 1.78 -10.77
N VAL A 204 -0.67 1.68 -11.97
CA VAL A 204 -1.06 0.66 -12.98
C VAL A 204 -0.82 -0.76 -12.44
N GLY A 205 0.32 -0.97 -11.78
CA GLY A 205 0.69 -2.24 -11.17
C GLY A 205 -0.27 -2.67 -10.06
N MET A 206 -0.62 -1.73 -9.16
CA MET A 206 -1.58 -2.01 -8.11
C MET A 206 -2.98 -2.29 -8.67
N ALA A 207 -3.42 -1.55 -9.70
CA ALA A 207 -4.70 -1.78 -10.37
C ALA A 207 -4.74 -3.16 -11.06
N LYS A 208 -3.70 -3.52 -11.81
CA LYS A 208 -3.55 -4.87 -12.39
C LYS A 208 -3.72 -5.95 -11.33
N ALA A 209 -3.04 -5.79 -10.19
CA ALA A 209 -3.10 -6.75 -9.11
C ALA A 209 -4.49 -6.85 -8.48
N ALA A 210 -5.17 -5.74 -8.27
CA ALA A 210 -6.54 -5.69 -7.76
C ALA A 210 -7.52 -6.40 -8.70
N LEU A 211 -7.46 -6.10 -10.00
CA LEU A 211 -8.30 -6.71 -11.03
C LEU A 211 -8.10 -8.23 -11.09
N GLN A 212 -6.86 -8.69 -11.11
CA GLN A 212 -6.54 -10.12 -11.05
C GLN A 212 -7.04 -10.77 -9.75
N ALA A 213 -6.83 -10.13 -8.59
CA ALA A 213 -7.23 -10.67 -7.30
C ALA A 213 -8.76 -10.81 -7.17
N LEU A 214 -9.53 -9.81 -7.64
CA LEU A 214 -10.99 -9.88 -7.65
C LEU A 214 -11.50 -10.94 -8.62
N ASN A 215 -10.87 -11.09 -9.79
CA ASN A 215 -11.18 -12.17 -10.72
C ASN A 215 -10.93 -13.56 -10.11
N ASP A 216 -9.84 -13.71 -9.35
CA ASP A 216 -9.44 -14.99 -8.75
C ASP A 216 -10.30 -15.34 -7.51
N VAL A 217 -10.76 -14.35 -6.73
CA VAL A 217 -11.73 -14.56 -5.64
C VAL A 217 -13.11 -14.90 -6.18
N GLY A 218 -13.55 -14.17 -7.22
CA GLY A 218 -14.87 -14.32 -7.83
C GLY A 218 -16.00 -13.88 -6.88
N ASP A 219 -16.42 -14.78 -6.00
CA ASP A 219 -17.54 -14.61 -5.07
C ASP A 219 -17.10 -13.96 -3.74
N LEU A 220 -17.62 -12.77 -3.47
CA LEU A 220 -17.29 -12.01 -2.27
C LEU A 220 -17.94 -12.51 -0.97
N PHE A 221 -19.01 -13.31 -1.04
CA PHE A 221 -19.62 -13.96 0.12
C PHE A 221 -19.03 -15.34 0.40
N GLY A 222 -18.48 -15.99 -0.64
CA GLY A 222 -18.01 -17.37 -0.56
C GLY A 222 -19.13 -18.38 -0.34
N ASP A 223 -20.37 -18.03 -0.71
CA ASP A 223 -21.57 -18.86 -0.59
C ASP A 223 -21.97 -19.54 -1.92
N GLY A 224 -21.24 -19.25 -3.01
CA GLY A 224 -21.48 -19.74 -4.36
C GLY A 224 -22.57 -18.97 -5.12
N SER A 225 -23.07 -17.86 -4.58
CA SER A 225 -24.08 -17.02 -5.23
C SER A 225 -23.52 -16.36 -6.49
N LYS A 226 -24.26 -16.45 -7.59
CA LYS A 226 -23.92 -15.70 -8.81
C LYS A 226 -24.04 -14.18 -8.64
N GLY A 227 -24.82 -13.73 -7.65
CA GLY A 227 -25.08 -12.30 -7.42
C GLY A 227 -23.95 -11.57 -6.70
N SER A 228 -23.02 -12.30 -6.08
CA SER A 228 -21.85 -11.77 -5.36
C SER A 228 -20.55 -11.90 -6.16
N VAL A 229 -20.63 -12.40 -7.40
CA VAL A 229 -19.49 -12.52 -8.31
C VAL A 229 -19.13 -11.15 -8.88
N ILE A 230 -17.86 -10.78 -8.74
CA ILE A 230 -17.31 -9.59 -9.39
C ILE A 230 -16.81 -9.94 -10.79
N HIS A 231 -17.18 -9.11 -11.76
CA HIS A 231 -16.79 -9.25 -13.15
C HIS A 231 -15.64 -8.31 -13.49
N VAL A 232 -14.56 -8.90 -14.01
CA VAL A 232 -13.37 -8.20 -14.48
C VAL A 232 -13.15 -8.56 -15.94
N LEU A 233 -12.86 -7.57 -16.77
CA LEU A 233 -12.55 -7.79 -18.18
C LEU A 233 -11.06 -8.19 -18.32
N PRO A 234 -10.74 -9.38 -18.85
CA PRO A 234 -9.35 -9.85 -19.00
C PRO A 234 -8.47 -8.90 -19.82
N ASP A 235 -9.05 -8.28 -20.86
CA ASP A 235 -8.34 -7.32 -21.71
C ASP A 235 -7.72 -6.17 -20.91
N GLN A 236 -8.39 -5.71 -19.84
CA GLN A 236 -7.89 -4.59 -19.03
C GLN A 236 -6.66 -4.99 -18.21
N ILE A 237 -6.60 -6.25 -17.76
CA ILE A 237 -5.43 -6.83 -17.10
C ILE A 237 -4.25 -6.88 -18.07
N GLU A 238 -4.50 -7.33 -19.31
CA GLU A 238 -3.46 -7.42 -20.35
C GLU A 238 -2.95 -6.05 -20.80
N GLN A 239 -3.83 -5.04 -20.92
CA GLN A 239 -3.41 -3.66 -21.19
C GLN A 239 -2.49 -3.12 -20.08
N CYS A 240 -2.83 -3.37 -18.81
CA CYS A 240 -1.95 -2.99 -17.70
C CYS A 240 -0.60 -3.73 -17.78
N SER A 241 -0.63 -5.03 -18.12
CA SER A 241 0.58 -5.85 -18.27
C SER A 241 1.52 -5.32 -19.37
N ALA A 242 0.95 -4.97 -20.52
CA ALA A 242 1.69 -4.39 -21.64
C ALA A 242 2.34 -3.05 -21.27
N VAL A 243 1.60 -2.17 -20.58
CA VAL A 243 2.12 -0.89 -20.09
C VAL A 243 3.25 -1.10 -19.10
N LEU A 244 3.09 -1.97 -18.10
CA LEU A 244 4.13 -2.24 -17.10
C LEU A 244 5.42 -2.80 -17.71
N THR A 245 5.29 -3.72 -18.66
CA THR A 245 6.43 -4.29 -19.39
C THR A 245 7.22 -3.22 -20.15
N SER A 246 6.54 -2.20 -20.66
CA SER A 246 7.17 -1.10 -21.39
C SER A 246 7.74 0.01 -20.50
N MET A 247 7.16 0.21 -19.31
CA MET A 247 7.51 1.30 -18.41
C MET A 247 8.63 0.93 -17.45
N LEU A 248 8.58 -0.24 -16.81
CA LEU A 248 9.55 -0.60 -15.77
C LEU A 248 10.99 -0.64 -16.33
N PRO A 249 12.00 -0.16 -15.58
CA PRO A 249 11.97 0.24 -14.16
C PRO A 249 11.62 1.72 -13.90
N ARG A 250 11.04 2.41 -14.89
CA ARG A 250 10.60 3.81 -14.76
C ARG A 250 9.24 3.89 -14.10
N GLU A 251 9.07 4.86 -13.20
CA GLU A 251 7.78 5.10 -12.54
C GLU A 251 6.83 5.89 -13.44
N SER A 252 7.29 7.00 -14.02
CA SER A 252 6.46 7.88 -14.83
C SER A 252 7.31 8.67 -15.82
N PHE A 253 6.71 9.50 -16.67
CA PHE A 253 7.45 10.28 -17.66
C PHE A 253 8.58 11.11 -17.04
N SER A 254 8.29 11.80 -15.93
CA SER A 254 9.25 12.65 -15.21
C SER A 254 10.10 11.94 -14.15
N LYS A 255 9.72 10.74 -13.71
CA LYS A 255 10.43 9.97 -12.66
C LYS A 255 11.14 8.77 -13.25
N GLU A 256 12.47 8.85 -13.30
CA GLU A 256 13.36 7.85 -13.88
C GLU A 256 13.25 6.48 -13.20
N THR A 257 12.98 6.49 -11.89
CA THR A 257 12.58 5.35 -11.06
C THR A 257 11.94 5.88 -9.77
N ASP A 258 11.23 5.03 -9.02
CA ASP A 258 10.61 5.36 -7.74
C ASP A 258 10.59 4.11 -6.86
N ALA A 259 10.84 4.28 -5.55
CA ALA A 259 10.82 3.18 -4.60
C ALA A 259 9.40 2.59 -4.41
N ALA A 260 8.35 3.31 -4.81
CA ALA A 260 6.97 2.82 -4.90
C ALA A 260 6.81 1.58 -5.78
N LEU A 261 7.70 1.38 -6.76
CA LEU A 261 7.71 0.20 -7.62
C LEU A 261 7.93 -1.11 -6.84
N LEU A 262 8.54 -1.06 -5.64
CA LEU A 262 8.64 -2.21 -4.74
C LEU A 262 7.26 -2.78 -4.35
N THR A 263 6.23 -1.93 -4.27
CA THR A 263 4.85 -2.35 -3.96
C THR A 263 4.21 -3.16 -5.09
N VAL A 264 4.77 -3.06 -6.30
CA VAL A 264 4.25 -3.68 -7.53
C VAL A 264 5.00 -4.96 -7.87
N ILE A 265 6.33 -4.94 -7.83
CA ILE A 265 7.16 -6.11 -8.17
C ILE A 265 7.15 -7.19 -7.06
N SER A 266 6.68 -6.82 -5.87
CA SER A 266 6.67 -7.67 -4.68
C SER A 266 5.40 -7.46 -3.86
N TYR A 267 5.46 -7.69 -2.54
CA TYR A 267 4.34 -7.48 -1.64
C TYR A 267 3.86 -6.00 -1.65
N PRO A 268 2.55 -5.74 -1.76
CA PRO A 268 1.46 -6.71 -1.75
C PRO A 268 0.98 -7.18 -3.14
N ALA A 269 1.38 -6.51 -4.23
CA ALA A 269 0.73 -6.65 -5.52
C ALA A 269 1.16 -7.89 -6.32
N PHE A 270 2.46 -8.20 -6.34
CA PHE A 270 3.07 -9.23 -7.20
C PHE A 270 2.56 -9.15 -8.64
N ALA A 271 2.56 -7.94 -9.21
CA ALA A 271 1.86 -7.64 -10.47
C ALA A 271 2.70 -7.95 -11.72
N ILE A 272 3.98 -8.28 -11.57
CA ILE A 272 4.91 -8.54 -12.67
C ILE A 272 5.23 -10.02 -12.70
N GLU A 273 5.11 -10.64 -13.88
CA GLU A 273 5.37 -12.06 -14.08
C GLU A 273 6.79 -12.34 -14.63
N ASP A 274 7.45 -11.33 -15.20
CA ASP A 274 8.82 -11.46 -15.71
C ASP A 274 9.86 -11.27 -14.60
N GLN A 275 10.54 -12.37 -14.23
CA GLN A 275 11.61 -12.39 -13.24
C GLN A 275 12.79 -11.47 -13.56
N GLN A 276 13.15 -11.34 -14.84
CA GLN A 276 14.24 -10.45 -15.24
C GLN A 276 13.82 -9.00 -15.03
N LEU A 277 12.59 -8.64 -15.36
CA LEU A 277 12.06 -7.29 -15.16
C LEU A 277 11.95 -6.96 -13.66
N ILE A 278 11.50 -7.91 -12.83
CA ILE A 278 11.50 -7.77 -11.36
C ILE A 278 12.91 -7.47 -10.86
N GLN A 279 13.91 -8.27 -11.27
CA GLN A 279 15.29 -8.10 -10.84
C GLN A 279 15.87 -6.75 -11.27
N VAL A 280 15.74 -6.38 -12.55
CA VAL A 280 16.22 -5.09 -13.08
C VAL A 280 15.56 -3.92 -12.35
N THR A 281 14.27 -4.03 -12.04
CA THR A 281 13.53 -2.99 -11.31
C THR A 281 14.05 -2.84 -9.88
N ARG A 282 14.20 -3.96 -9.16
CA ARG A 282 14.77 -3.97 -7.80
C ARG A 282 16.19 -3.39 -7.78
N GLU A 283 17.06 -3.86 -8.67
CA GLU A 283 18.44 -3.38 -8.80
C GLU A 283 18.47 -1.87 -9.05
N THR A 284 17.70 -1.39 -10.03
CA THR A 284 17.59 0.05 -10.34
C THR A 284 17.20 0.87 -9.11
N ILE A 285 16.21 0.41 -8.34
CA ILE A 285 15.78 1.08 -7.10
C ILE A 285 16.90 1.07 -6.06
N THR A 286 17.51 -0.10 -5.80
CA THR A 286 18.54 -0.23 -4.77
C THR A 286 19.82 0.53 -5.10
N GLU A 287 20.26 0.54 -6.35
CA GLU A 287 21.46 1.27 -6.77
C GLU A 287 21.24 2.79 -6.77
N THR A 288 20.02 3.23 -7.08
CA THR A 288 19.73 4.66 -7.27
C THR A 288 19.24 5.33 -5.98
N LEU A 289 18.39 4.64 -5.22
CA LEU A 289 17.59 5.23 -4.14
C LEU A 289 17.93 4.74 -2.75
N LEU A 290 18.52 3.54 -2.57
CA LEU A 290 18.84 3.02 -1.23
C LEU A 290 19.98 3.83 -0.59
N GLY A 291 19.71 4.34 0.62
CA GLY A 291 20.68 5.00 1.48
C GLY A 291 20.92 4.23 2.79
N ARG A 292 21.56 4.89 3.76
CA ARG A 292 21.88 4.30 5.07
C ARG A 292 20.65 4.07 5.95
N TYR A 293 19.59 4.84 5.72
CA TYR A 293 18.37 4.87 6.52
C TYR A 293 17.11 4.39 5.76
N GLY A 294 17.28 3.85 4.56
CA GLY A 294 16.18 3.44 3.68
C GLY A 294 16.27 4.08 2.30
N CYS A 295 15.24 3.89 1.49
CA CYS A 295 15.24 4.45 0.13
C CYS A 295 14.74 5.89 0.14
N LYS A 296 15.31 6.72 -0.73
CA LYS A 296 14.63 7.92 -1.22
C LYS A 296 13.35 7.49 -1.95
N ARG A 297 12.31 8.34 -1.96
CA ARG A 297 11.09 8.05 -2.75
C ARG A 297 11.41 8.02 -4.24
N PHE A 298 11.98 9.11 -4.74
CA PHE A 298 12.53 9.24 -6.07
C PHE A 298 13.63 10.32 -6.05
N LEU A 299 14.43 10.43 -7.11
CA LEU A 299 15.50 11.42 -7.19
C LEU A 299 14.95 12.85 -7.16
N ARG A 300 15.67 13.77 -6.50
CA ARG A 300 15.30 15.21 -6.41
C ARG A 300 13.94 15.47 -5.76
N ASP A 301 13.49 14.55 -4.93
CA ASP A 301 12.32 14.75 -4.09
C ASP A 301 12.62 15.71 -2.93
N GLY A 302 11.87 16.80 -2.84
CA GLY A 302 12.06 17.82 -1.81
C GLY A 302 11.32 17.55 -0.50
N TYR A 303 10.46 16.54 -0.42
CA TYR A 303 9.57 16.39 0.74
C TYR A 303 10.31 16.26 2.06
N LYS A 304 9.99 17.19 2.98
CA LYS A 304 10.59 17.37 4.30
C LYS A 304 12.11 17.52 4.29
N THR A 305 12.69 17.83 3.13
CA THR A 305 14.10 18.22 3.07
C THR A 305 14.28 19.59 3.74
N PRO A 306 15.46 19.92 4.26
CA PRO A 306 15.69 21.20 4.95
C PRO A 306 15.51 22.44 4.08
N LEU A 307 15.47 22.27 2.75
CA LEU A 307 15.32 23.37 1.78
C LEU A 307 13.90 23.46 1.22
N GLU A 308 13.01 22.52 1.54
CA GLU A 308 11.60 22.64 1.17
C GLU A 308 10.91 23.69 2.03
N ASP A 309 10.07 24.50 1.39
CA ASP A 309 9.18 25.41 2.08
C ASP A 309 7.89 24.67 2.48
N PRO A 310 7.66 24.41 3.78
CA PRO A 310 6.52 23.62 4.23
C PRO A 310 5.19 24.38 4.16
N SER A 311 5.20 25.69 3.85
CA SER A 311 4.00 26.52 3.83
C SER A 311 3.18 26.41 2.54
N ARG A 312 3.72 25.73 1.51
CA ARG A 312 3.07 25.60 0.20
C ARG A 312 3.00 24.16 -0.26
N LEU A 313 1.95 23.88 -1.02
CA LEU A 313 1.70 22.55 -1.59
C LEU A 313 2.62 22.25 -2.78
N TYR A 314 2.89 23.25 -3.62
CA TYR A 314 3.57 23.07 -4.91
C TYR A 314 4.98 23.69 -4.94
N TYR A 315 5.86 23.07 -5.73
CA TYR A 315 7.23 23.57 -5.93
C TYR A 315 7.30 24.71 -6.93
N ASN A 316 8.32 25.55 -6.77
CA ASN A 316 8.72 26.53 -7.75
C ASN A 316 9.60 25.84 -8.81
N ASN A 317 9.60 26.37 -10.03
CA ASN A 317 10.26 25.75 -11.19
C ASN A 317 11.75 25.42 -11.00
N SER A 318 12.47 26.11 -10.11
CA SER A 318 13.93 25.99 -9.93
C SER A 318 14.35 25.14 -8.73
N GLU A 319 13.41 24.51 -8.02
CA GLU A 319 13.72 23.91 -6.71
C GLU A 319 14.21 22.48 -6.76
N LEU A 320 13.84 21.72 -7.80
CA LEU A 320 14.23 20.31 -7.88
C LEU A 320 15.74 20.10 -7.78
N GLN A 321 16.53 20.99 -8.40
CA GLN A 321 17.99 20.94 -8.33
C GLN A 321 18.52 21.23 -6.91
N GLN A 322 17.75 21.95 -6.09
CA GLN A 322 18.15 22.22 -4.71
C GLN A 322 17.97 21.01 -3.80
N PHE A 323 17.07 20.08 -4.15
CA PHE A 323 16.83 18.87 -3.36
C PHE A 323 17.80 17.73 -3.69
N GLU A 324 18.52 17.83 -4.81
CA GLU A 324 19.53 16.86 -5.20
C GLU A 324 20.54 16.62 -4.07
N ASP A 325 20.80 15.34 -3.81
CA ASP A 325 21.71 14.80 -2.80
C ASP A 325 21.30 15.00 -1.33
N ILE A 326 20.20 15.68 -1.06
CA ILE A 326 19.68 15.88 0.31
C ILE A 326 18.29 15.30 0.52
N GLU A 327 17.76 14.53 -0.45
CA GLU A 327 16.43 13.94 -0.36
C GLU A 327 16.33 13.05 0.89
N CYS A 328 15.15 13.00 1.51
CA CYS A 328 14.93 12.20 2.71
C CYS A 328 14.97 10.70 2.42
N GLU A 329 15.49 9.93 3.36
CA GLU A 329 15.55 8.46 3.28
C GLU A 329 14.42 7.87 4.14
N TRP A 330 13.67 6.92 3.59
CA TRP A 330 12.45 6.38 4.21
C TRP A 330 12.67 4.93 4.66
N PRO A 331 12.67 4.65 5.98
CA PRO A 331 12.80 3.30 6.52
C PRO A 331 11.71 2.33 6.05
N LEU A 332 10.56 2.87 5.64
CA LEU A 332 9.48 2.12 4.99
C LEU A 332 9.98 1.15 3.91
N PHE A 333 10.95 1.57 3.10
CA PHE A 333 11.44 0.74 2.00
C PHE A 333 12.42 -0.34 2.44
N ILE A 334 13.03 -0.23 3.62
CA ILE A 334 13.74 -1.37 4.22
C ILE A 334 12.74 -2.47 4.55
N CYS A 335 11.54 -2.12 5.03
CA CYS A 335 10.49 -3.11 5.26
C CYS A 335 10.04 -3.76 3.95
N TYR A 336 9.85 -3.00 2.87
CA TYR A 336 9.52 -3.58 1.56
C TYR A 336 10.60 -4.50 1.00
N LEU A 337 11.87 -4.08 1.05
CA LEU A 337 13.01 -4.88 0.59
C LEU A 337 13.18 -6.16 1.43
N MET A 338 12.94 -6.08 2.73
CA MET A 338 12.95 -7.22 3.62
C MET A 338 11.80 -8.19 3.32
N LEU A 339 10.58 -7.69 3.12
CA LEU A 339 9.45 -8.53 2.68
C LEU A 339 9.78 -9.19 1.35
N ASP A 340 10.29 -8.44 0.39
CA ASP A 340 10.69 -8.97 -0.90
C ASP A 340 11.71 -10.12 -0.77
N ALA A 341 12.76 -9.95 0.04
CA ALA A 341 13.71 -11.00 0.35
C ALA A 341 13.06 -12.22 1.05
N MET A 342 12.14 -12.00 1.99
CA MET A 342 11.40 -13.08 2.67
C MET A 342 10.52 -13.88 1.69
N PHE A 343 9.83 -13.20 0.76
CA PHE A 343 9.01 -13.83 -0.27
C PHE A 343 9.87 -14.58 -1.30
N ALA A 344 11.07 -14.06 -1.61
CA ALA A 344 12.06 -14.71 -2.47
C ALA A 344 12.87 -15.83 -1.78
N ARG A 345 12.76 -15.96 -0.45
CA ARG A 345 13.59 -16.86 0.38
C ARG A 345 15.09 -16.57 0.29
N ASP A 346 15.44 -15.29 0.21
CA ASP A 346 16.82 -14.82 0.22
C ASP A 346 17.24 -14.46 1.66
N ASP A 347 17.64 -15.47 2.43
CA ASP A 347 18.02 -15.32 3.84
C ASP A 347 19.19 -14.34 4.04
N LEU A 348 20.09 -14.23 3.05
CA LEU A 348 21.23 -13.30 3.12
C LEU A 348 20.75 -11.85 3.10
N MET A 349 19.84 -11.53 2.17
CA MET A 349 19.27 -10.20 2.06
C MET A 349 18.32 -9.89 3.22
N VAL A 350 17.57 -10.87 3.72
CA VAL A 350 16.75 -10.71 4.93
C VAL A 350 17.62 -10.25 6.11
N GLU A 351 18.73 -10.93 6.37
CA GLU A 351 19.64 -10.58 7.47
C GLU A 351 20.31 -9.22 7.26
N GLN A 352 20.66 -8.87 6.02
CA GLN A 352 21.23 -7.57 5.71
C GLN A 352 20.24 -6.43 6.00
N TYR A 353 19.00 -6.55 5.52
CA TYR A 353 17.97 -5.53 5.76
C TYR A 353 17.51 -5.50 7.21
N TRP A 354 17.47 -6.64 7.90
CA TRP A 354 17.17 -6.71 9.33
C TRP A 354 18.17 -5.86 10.13
N ARG A 355 19.49 -6.02 9.88
CA ARG A 355 20.54 -5.23 10.56
C ARG A 355 20.39 -3.73 10.32
N ILE A 356 20.14 -3.32 9.07
CA ILE A 356 19.86 -1.92 8.75
C ILE A 356 18.66 -1.43 9.56
N MET A 357 17.60 -2.25 9.64
CA MET A 357 16.40 -1.91 10.39
C MET A 357 16.68 -1.77 11.89
N GLU A 358 17.55 -2.60 12.47
CA GLU A 358 17.95 -2.49 13.88
C GLU A 358 18.64 -1.17 14.21
N ASP A 359 19.43 -0.64 13.28
CA ASP A 359 20.18 0.61 13.45
C ASP A 359 19.30 1.86 13.31
N ILE A 360 18.15 1.75 12.62
CA ILE A 360 17.30 2.90 12.26
C ILE A 360 15.91 2.86 12.90
N VAL A 361 15.61 1.87 13.74
CA VAL A 361 14.43 1.95 14.62
C VAL A 361 14.70 2.90 15.78
N VAL A 362 13.72 3.72 16.13
CA VAL A 362 13.76 4.58 17.32
C VAL A 362 13.15 3.82 18.49
N VAL A 363 13.93 3.61 19.56
CA VAL A 363 13.42 2.96 20.78
C VAL A 363 12.83 4.00 21.72
N SER A 364 11.54 3.90 22.01
CA SER A 364 10.86 4.77 22.98
C SER A 364 9.76 4.01 23.72
N GLY A 365 9.68 4.20 25.05
CA GLY A 365 8.68 3.53 25.89
C GLY A 365 8.72 2.00 25.82
N GLY A 366 9.89 1.41 25.56
CA GLY A 366 10.05 -0.04 25.36
C GLY A 366 9.56 -0.56 24.01
N CYS A 367 9.10 0.32 23.10
CA CYS A 367 8.67 -0.02 21.75
C CYS A 367 9.75 0.35 20.73
N ARG A 368 9.92 -0.49 19.70
CA ARG A 368 10.69 -0.17 18.49
C ARG A 368 9.77 0.54 17.50
N LEU A 369 10.05 1.81 17.24
CA LEU A 369 9.23 2.70 16.43
C LEU A 369 9.93 2.98 15.11
N VAL A 370 9.23 2.78 14.00
CA VAL A 370 9.76 3.14 12.67
C VAL A 370 9.35 4.57 12.35
N PRO A 371 10.29 5.52 12.20
CA PRO A 371 9.95 6.89 11.83
C PRO A 371 9.53 6.97 10.36
N GLU A 372 8.85 8.05 10.00
CA GLU A 372 8.43 8.33 8.62
C GLU A 372 9.65 8.42 7.70
N LEU A 373 10.65 9.21 8.09
CA LEU A 373 11.86 9.42 7.30
C LEU A 373 13.03 9.92 8.14
N TYR A 374 14.21 9.94 7.51
CA TYR A 374 15.45 10.52 8.00
C TYR A 374 15.89 11.68 7.10
N ALA A 375 16.02 12.86 7.69
CA ALA A 375 16.38 14.11 7.01
C ALA A 375 17.79 14.56 7.39
N VAL A 376 18.50 15.17 6.44
CA VAL A 376 19.78 15.86 6.72
C VAL A 376 19.50 17.04 7.65
N PRO A 377 20.28 17.30 8.70
CA PRO A 377 20.16 18.54 9.47
C PRO A 377 20.47 19.79 8.62
N TYR A 378 19.75 20.90 8.83
CA TYR A 378 19.88 22.11 8.01
C TYR A 378 21.33 22.64 7.97
N ASP A 379 22.04 22.63 9.10
CA ASP A 379 23.43 23.05 9.24
C ASP A 379 24.43 22.14 8.49
N LYS A 380 24.03 20.92 8.12
CA LYS A 380 24.86 19.94 7.42
C LYS A 380 24.60 19.86 5.91
N VAL A 381 23.59 20.56 5.39
CA VAL A 381 23.21 20.56 3.96
C VAL A 381 24.40 20.85 3.05
N ALA A 382 25.19 21.87 3.35
CA ALA A 382 26.34 22.26 2.53
C ALA A 382 27.48 21.21 2.56
N ALA A 383 27.61 20.43 3.63
CA ALA A 383 28.57 19.33 3.70
C ALA A 383 28.07 18.11 2.91
N GLU A 384 26.79 17.75 3.07
CA GLU A 384 26.18 16.63 2.34
C GLU A 384 26.22 16.85 0.82
N LYS A 385 25.91 18.06 0.34
CA LYS A 385 26.01 18.40 -1.09
C LYS A 385 27.44 18.38 -1.65
N ARG A 386 28.46 18.59 -0.79
CA ARG A 386 29.87 18.50 -1.22
C ARG A 386 30.33 17.05 -1.32
N GLN A 387 29.82 16.18 -0.46
CA GLN A 387 30.15 14.76 -0.45
C GLN A 387 28.93 13.96 0.02
N ARG A 388 28.16 13.45 -0.95
CA ARG A 388 26.93 12.69 -0.73
C ARG A 388 27.16 11.51 0.23
N GLY A 389 26.20 11.27 1.11
CA GLY A 389 26.15 10.13 2.04
C GLY A 389 27.06 10.26 3.26
N THR A 390 27.63 11.45 3.52
CA THR A 390 28.61 11.63 4.61
C THR A 390 27.99 12.15 5.90
N GLN A 391 26.84 12.80 5.83
CA GLN A 391 26.22 13.41 7.00
C GLN A 391 25.18 12.47 7.62
N ASP A 392 25.23 12.33 8.94
CA ASP A 392 24.19 11.62 9.68
C ASP A 392 22.87 12.38 9.62
N ARG A 393 21.81 11.62 9.39
CA ARG A 393 20.45 12.10 9.27
C ARG A 393 19.72 11.94 10.60
N VAL A 394 18.71 12.75 10.82
CA VAL A 394 17.86 12.71 12.01
C VAL A 394 16.46 12.25 11.64
N ALA A 395 15.86 11.43 12.50
CA ALA A 395 14.46 11.02 12.33
C ALA A 395 13.56 12.26 12.32
N ALA A 396 12.66 12.34 11.36
CA ALA A 396 11.70 13.43 11.21
C ALA A 396 10.34 12.90 10.74
N GLY A 397 9.31 13.74 10.88
CA GLY A 397 7.95 13.36 10.59
C GLY A 397 7.29 12.56 11.72
N ALA A 398 6.31 11.71 11.37
CA ALA A 398 5.63 10.86 12.34
C ALA A 398 6.58 9.79 12.90
N THR A 399 6.50 9.51 14.20
CA THR A 399 7.24 8.40 14.84
C THR A 399 6.40 7.82 15.98
N PRO A 400 5.83 6.62 15.82
CA PRO A 400 5.91 5.76 14.64
C PRO A 400 5.12 6.34 13.45
N TYR A 401 5.56 6.03 12.23
CA TYR A 401 4.77 6.25 11.03
C TYR A 401 3.90 5.02 10.75
N LEU A 402 2.58 5.20 10.67
CA LEU A 402 1.61 4.09 10.70
C LEU A 402 1.86 3.05 9.62
N TRP A 403 2.11 3.47 8.38
CA TRP A 403 2.39 2.57 7.27
C TRP A 403 3.69 1.77 7.50
N ALA A 404 4.79 2.45 7.80
CA ALA A 404 6.08 1.77 8.02
C ALA A 404 6.05 0.86 9.26
N GLN A 405 5.41 1.29 10.34
CA GLN A 405 5.23 0.49 11.54
C GLN A 405 4.41 -0.78 11.28
N SER A 406 3.39 -0.68 10.43
CA SER A 406 2.55 -1.81 10.05
C SER A 406 3.35 -2.86 9.28
N LEU A 407 4.13 -2.45 8.28
CA LEU A 407 5.01 -3.37 7.55
C LEU A 407 6.09 -3.97 8.46
N TYR A 408 6.66 -3.19 9.38
CA TYR A 408 7.64 -3.68 10.34
C TYR A 408 7.08 -4.80 11.22
N ILE A 409 5.84 -4.67 11.71
CA ILE A 409 5.18 -5.74 12.47
C ILE A 409 5.02 -7.00 11.63
N ILE A 410 4.65 -6.87 10.35
CA ILE A 410 4.55 -8.01 9.42
C ILE A 410 5.92 -8.68 9.25
N CYS A 411 6.98 -7.88 9.06
CA CYS A 411 8.34 -8.39 8.96
C CYS A 411 8.76 -9.14 10.22
N CYS A 412 8.46 -8.61 11.42
CA CYS A 412 8.73 -9.30 12.68
C CYS A 412 7.99 -10.65 12.78
N LEU A 413 6.72 -10.70 12.36
CA LEU A 413 5.94 -11.94 12.38
C LEU A 413 6.52 -13.01 11.45
N LEU A 414 7.02 -12.61 10.28
CA LEU A 414 7.69 -13.52 9.35
C LEU A 414 9.08 -13.93 9.85
N TYR A 415 9.88 -12.96 10.32
CA TYR A 415 11.23 -13.18 10.81
C TYR A 415 11.26 -14.13 12.03
N ASP A 416 10.34 -13.94 12.98
CA ASP A 416 10.22 -14.81 14.17
C ASP A 416 9.56 -16.16 13.87
N GLY A 417 9.11 -16.39 12.63
CA GLY A 417 8.50 -17.64 12.17
C GLY A 417 7.05 -17.87 12.62
N PHE A 418 6.35 -16.83 13.09
CA PHE A 418 4.93 -16.93 13.40
C PHE A 418 4.09 -17.12 12.14
N LEU A 419 4.50 -16.48 11.04
CA LEU A 419 3.89 -16.60 9.73
C LEU A 419 4.90 -17.06 8.69
N THR A 420 4.36 -17.65 7.63
CA THR A 420 5.05 -17.87 6.37
C THR A 420 4.49 -16.91 5.32
N PRO A 421 5.26 -16.57 4.26
CA PRO A 421 4.78 -15.67 3.20
C PRO A 421 3.46 -16.14 2.55
N ALA A 422 3.24 -17.45 2.45
CA ALA A 422 2.00 -18.02 1.91
C ALA A 422 0.75 -17.66 2.73
N GLU A 423 0.90 -17.41 4.03
CA GLU A 423 -0.22 -17.08 4.91
C GLU A 423 -0.70 -15.62 4.77
N LEU A 424 0.09 -14.78 4.09
CA LEU A 424 -0.20 -13.38 3.76
C LEU A 424 -0.54 -13.17 2.27
N ASP A 425 -0.58 -14.26 1.50
CA ASP A 425 -0.92 -14.28 0.08
C ASP A 425 -1.80 -15.51 -0.24
N PRO A 426 -3.04 -15.55 0.31
CA PRO A 426 -3.97 -16.67 0.12
C PRO A 426 -4.34 -16.93 -1.34
N LEU A 427 -4.30 -15.90 -2.19
CA LEU A 427 -4.50 -16.05 -3.65
C LEU A 427 -3.24 -16.50 -4.40
N SER A 428 -2.14 -16.77 -3.70
CA SER A 428 -0.88 -17.25 -4.26
C SER A 428 -0.32 -16.38 -5.40
N ARG A 429 -0.56 -15.07 -5.33
CA ARG A 429 -0.14 -14.12 -6.36
C ARG A 429 1.37 -14.09 -6.54
N ARG A 430 2.15 -14.32 -5.48
CA ARG A 430 3.62 -14.39 -5.57
C ARG A 430 4.13 -15.46 -6.54
N LEU A 431 3.31 -16.47 -6.85
CA LEU A 431 3.67 -17.56 -7.75
C LEU A 431 3.54 -17.16 -9.22
N SER A 432 2.91 -16.02 -9.55
CA SER A 432 2.72 -15.53 -10.91
C SER A 432 4.02 -15.42 -11.72
N ALA A 433 5.13 -15.11 -11.04
CA ALA A 433 6.44 -14.98 -11.66
C ALA A 433 7.20 -16.32 -11.80
N TYR A 434 6.70 -17.42 -11.24
CA TYR A 434 7.32 -18.74 -11.28
C TYR A 434 6.46 -19.76 -12.05
N GLU A 435 5.15 -19.60 -12.00
CA GLU A 435 4.18 -20.47 -12.65
C GLU A 435 3.60 -19.76 -13.87
N LYS A 436 3.90 -20.31 -15.06
CA LYS A 436 3.26 -19.82 -16.29
C LYS A 436 1.77 -20.14 -16.23
N ARG A 437 0.94 -19.11 -16.09
CA ARG A 437 -0.50 -19.24 -16.36
C ARG A 437 -0.66 -19.79 -17.79
N PRO A 438 -1.61 -20.72 -18.03
CA PRO A 438 -1.88 -21.18 -19.39
C PRO A 438 -2.21 -19.97 -20.27
N PRO A 439 -1.80 -19.99 -21.56
CA PRO A 439 -2.04 -18.86 -22.45
C PRO A 439 -3.53 -18.51 -22.45
N CYS A 440 -3.84 -17.22 -22.32
CA CYS A 440 -5.21 -16.75 -22.41
C CYS A 440 -5.75 -17.09 -23.80
N GLU A 441 -6.74 -17.98 -23.88
CA GLU A 441 -7.47 -18.20 -25.12
C GLU A 441 -8.29 -16.95 -25.41
N VAL A 442 -8.06 -16.32 -26.56
CA VAL A 442 -8.87 -15.19 -27.00
C VAL A 442 -10.26 -15.71 -27.34
N GLN A 443 -11.23 -15.42 -26.48
CA GLN A 443 -12.62 -15.73 -26.71
C GLN A 443 -13.33 -14.51 -27.31
N VAL A 444 -13.87 -14.67 -28.52
CA VAL A 444 -14.66 -13.64 -29.19
C VAL A 444 -16.12 -13.85 -28.85
N SER A 445 -16.71 -12.94 -28.07
CA SER A 445 -18.15 -12.89 -27.81
C SER A 445 -18.82 -11.89 -28.74
N VAL A 446 -19.71 -12.36 -29.61
CA VAL A 446 -20.55 -11.50 -30.45
C VAL A 446 -21.87 -11.30 -29.70
N LEU A 447 -22.12 -10.07 -29.25
CA LEU A 447 -23.39 -9.67 -28.64
C LEU A 447 -24.26 -9.00 -29.70
N ALA A 448 -25.46 -9.53 -29.90
CA ALA A 448 -26.45 -8.88 -30.74
C ALA A 448 -26.97 -7.61 -30.05
N GLU A 449 -27.02 -6.50 -30.77
CA GLU A 449 -27.52 -5.22 -30.26
C GLU A 449 -29.00 -5.30 -29.86
N THR A 450 -29.77 -6.12 -30.58
CA THR A 450 -31.17 -6.40 -30.29
C THR A 450 -31.45 -7.89 -30.45
N SER A 451 -32.54 -8.37 -29.85
CA SER A 451 -33.07 -9.72 -30.07
C SER A 451 -33.45 -10.00 -31.52
N GLU A 452 -33.53 -8.98 -32.38
CA GLU A 452 -33.81 -9.12 -33.82
C GLU A 452 -32.53 -9.36 -34.63
N VAL A 453 -31.38 -8.96 -34.09
CA VAL A 453 -30.04 -9.17 -34.67
C VAL A 453 -29.44 -10.53 -34.23
N GLN A 454 -30.00 -11.13 -33.17
CA GLN A 454 -29.63 -12.44 -32.64
C GLN A 454 -30.25 -13.59 -33.45
#